data_AF-A0A2V9ZJG3-F1
#
_entry.id   AF-A0A2V9ZJG3-F1
#
_cell.length_a   1.000
_cell.length_b   1.000
_cell.length_c   1.000
_cell.angle_alpha   90.00
_cell.angle_beta   90.00
_cell.angle_gamma   90.00
#
_symmetry.space_group_name_H-M   'P 1'
#
loop_
_entity.id
_entity.type
_entity.pdbx_description
1 polymer ?
#
loop_
_entity_poly.entity_id
_entity_poly.type
_entity_poly.pdbx_seq_one_letter_code
_entity_poly.pdbx_strand_id
1 'polypeptide(L)'
;MKCEWVKENVLLYVYNELADDARYELEQHVARCPECAAELKATRKFHVTLSSLPVEEPSPNLLTASRMRLQEALETTQQGGFVQRLMFDPWAWFRQMRFSPALATALLIVGFAAGIGTTYSIVRNPTPSLSALGKTDESTIAPAAQANITGIRSVIQEPGSDKVTIKYDTVTTQQTEGPLNDQKIQQLLLFAARNNYNSGVRMDSVDLLTQKPSDTRVREALIYALRYDSNPGVRLKALEGLGSFVKDDVRVRDAVLEALLNDSNAGVRTQALNLLGPVRADSSVRSVLQRLAQDDKNQYIRSQARSVLAQLPEID
;
A
#
# COMPACT_ATOMS: atom_id res chain seq x y z
N MET A 1 37.88 -1.36 11.82
CA MET A 1 37.17 -1.36 10.52
C MET A 1 38.13 -1.62 9.38
N LYS A 2 37.61 -2.19 8.29
CA LYS A 2 38.34 -2.41 7.04
C LYS A 2 38.24 -1.16 6.16
N CYS A 3 39.30 -0.82 5.45
CA CYS A 3 39.33 0.33 4.53
C CYS A 3 38.23 0.23 3.45
N GLU A 4 37.95 -0.98 2.95
CA GLU A 4 36.85 -1.28 2.00
C GLU A 4 35.51 -0.68 2.45
N TRP A 5 35.12 -0.92 3.71
CA TRP A 5 33.86 -0.43 4.25
C TRP A 5 33.80 1.10 4.25
N VAL A 6 34.92 1.77 4.53
CA VAL A 6 34.99 3.24 4.50
C VAL A 6 34.85 3.76 3.08
N LYS A 7 35.41 3.09 2.08
CA LYS A 7 35.26 3.46 0.66
C LYS A 7 33.81 3.34 0.19
N GLU A 8 33.11 2.30 0.60
CA GLU A 8 31.68 2.11 0.26
C GLU A 8 30.77 3.15 0.92
N ASN A 9 31.11 3.61 2.13
CA ASN A 9 30.26 4.48 2.94
C ASN A 9 30.67 5.95 2.95
N VAL A 10 31.78 6.32 2.29
CA VAL A 10 32.28 7.71 2.26
C VAL A 10 31.28 8.68 1.61
N LEU A 11 30.51 8.21 0.62
CA LEU A 11 29.51 9.02 -0.06
C LEU A 11 28.33 9.34 0.86
N LEU A 12 27.78 8.32 1.53
CA LEU A 12 26.69 8.47 2.51
C LEU A 12 27.11 9.41 3.66
N TYR A 13 28.37 9.34 4.07
CA TYR A 13 28.93 10.27 5.06
C TYR A 13 28.94 11.73 4.55
N VAL A 14 29.32 11.97 3.29
CA VAL A 14 29.34 13.32 2.69
C VAL A 14 27.93 13.91 2.53
N TYR A 15 26.94 13.09 2.21
CA TYR A 15 25.53 13.50 2.10
C TYR A 15 24.75 13.49 3.42
N ASN A 16 25.42 13.18 4.54
CA ASN A 16 24.79 13.13 5.87
C ASN A 16 23.66 12.08 5.98
N GLU A 17 23.83 10.96 5.27
CA GLU A 17 22.89 9.82 5.21
C GLU A 17 23.42 8.56 5.93
N LEU A 18 24.66 8.60 6.43
CA LEU A 18 25.25 7.51 7.21
C LEU A 18 24.71 7.54 8.64
N ALA A 19 24.35 6.37 9.20
CA ALA A 19 23.90 6.23 10.59
C ALA A 19 24.97 6.72 11.59
N ASP A 20 24.55 7.25 12.74
CA ASP A 20 25.44 7.95 13.68
C ASP A 20 26.52 7.05 14.31
N ASP A 21 26.21 5.77 14.53
CA ASP A 21 27.15 4.74 15.00
C ASP A 21 28.25 4.50 13.94
N ALA A 22 27.84 4.25 12.71
CA ALA A 22 28.71 4.09 11.54
C ALA A 22 29.52 5.36 11.24
N ARG A 23 28.97 6.54 11.54
CA ARG A 23 29.63 7.84 11.36
C ARG A 23 30.80 8.01 12.32
N TYR A 24 30.60 7.77 13.61
CA TYR A 24 31.67 7.85 14.61
C TYR A 24 32.79 6.86 14.31
N GLU A 25 32.41 5.65 13.90
CA GLU A 25 33.33 4.61 13.45
C GLU A 25 34.18 5.06 12.25
N LEU A 26 33.55 5.65 11.22
CA LEU A 26 34.23 6.17 10.04
C LEU A 26 35.21 7.29 10.41
N GLU A 27 34.79 8.24 11.25
CA GLU A 27 35.63 9.35 11.70
C GLU A 27 36.85 8.85 12.50
N GLN A 28 36.65 7.88 13.39
CA GLN A 28 37.74 7.26 14.15
C GLN A 28 38.73 6.51 13.23
N HIS A 29 38.23 5.85 12.18
CA HIS A 29 39.08 5.16 11.20
C HIS A 29 39.88 6.15 10.34
N VAL A 30 39.23 7.20 9.83
CA VAL A 30 39.86 8.24 9.01
C VAL A 30 40.94 9.00 9.80
N ALA A 31 40.77 9.17 11.11
CA ALA A 31 41.81 9.75 11.97
C ALA A 31 43.08 8.88 12.06
N ARG A 32 42.99 7.57 11.79
CA ARG A 32 44.09 6.61 11.92
C ARG A 32 44.62 6.08 10.58
N CYS A 33 43.89 6.29 9.48
CA CYS A 33 44.22 5.75 8.16
C CYS A 33 44.40 6.88 7.12
N PRO A 34 45.64 7.13 6.62
CA PRO A 34 45.91 8.24 5.71
C PRO A 34 45.27 8.06 4.32
N GLU A 35 45.13 6.82 3.85
CA GLU A 35 44.48 6.53 2.56
C GLU A 35 42.99 6.88 2.59
N CYS A 36 42.28 6.47 3.65
CA CYS A 36 40.86 6.78 3.82
C CYS A 36 40.63 8.29 4.05
N ALA A 37 41.57 8.98 4.71
CA ALA A 37 41.54 10.44 4.82
C ALA A 37 41.70 11.14 3.46
N ALA A 38 42.57 10.61 2.59
CA ALA A 38 42.73 11.12 1.23
C ALA A 38 41.47 10.92 0.39
N GLU A 39 40.82 9.76 0.47
CA GLU A 39 39.56 9.50 -0.24
C GLU A 39 38.43 10.41 0.24
N LEU A 40 38.23 10.54 1.56
CA LEU A 40 37.22 11.44 2.11
C LEU A 40 37.42 12.89 1.68
N LYS A 41 38.68 13.34 1.62
CA LYS A 41 39.02 14.68 1.12
C LYS A 41 38.71 14.83 -0.37
N ALA A 42 38.99 13.80 -1.18
CA ALA A 42 38.68 13.80 -2.61
C ALA A 42 37.16 13.86 -2.85
N THR A 43 36.37 13.04 -2.15
CA THR A 43 34.90 13.00 -2.26
C THR A 43 34.28 14.33 -1.83
N ARG A 44 34.75 14.95 -0.73
CA ARG A 44 34.28 16.28 -0.31
C ARG A 44 34.60 17.36 -1.35
N LYS A 45 35.81 17.33 -1.93
CA LYS A 45 36.20 18.28 -2.98
C LYS A 45 35.33 18.12 -4.23
N PHE A 46 35.04 16.88 -4.62
CA PHE A 46 34.14 16.58 -5.73
C PHE A 46 32.72 17.12 -5.45
N HIS A 47 32.17 16.84 -4.27
CA HIS A 47 30.84 17.35 -3.87
C HIS A 47 30.76 18.87 -3.93
N VAL A 48 31.75 19.58 -3.38
CA VAL A 48 31.81 21.06 -3.43
C VAL A 48 31.88 21.56 -4.88
N THR A 49 32.64 20.88 -5.74
CA THR A 49 32.74 21.22 -7.16
C THR A 49 31.40 21.01 -7.87
N LEU A 50 30.71 19.90 -7.60
CA LEU A 50 29.40 19.61 -8.19
C LEU A 50 28.34 20.61 -7.72
N SER A 51 28.34 20.99 -6.44
CA SER A 51 27.41 21.99 -5.89
C SER A 51 27.64 23.41 -6.41
N SER A 52 28.80 23.67 -7.03
CA SER A 52 29.09 24.97 -7.64
C SER A 52 28.41 25.17 -8.99
N LEU A 53 27.91 24.08 -9.61
CA LEU A 53 27.08 24.18 -10.80
C LEU A 53 25.65 24.51 -10.37
N PRO A 54 25.11 25.67 -10.76
CA PRO A 54 23.72 25.98 -10.47
C PRO A 54 22.83 24.92 -11.13
N VAL A 55 21.88 24.39 -10.37
CA VAL A 55 20.78 23.63 -10.94
C VAL A 55 19.96 24.62 -11.76
N GLU A 56 20.10 24.58 -13.08
CA GLU A 56 19.33 25.43 -13.98
C GLU A 56 17.85 25.05 -13.85
N GLU A 57 17.08 25.87 -13.15
CA GLU A 57 15.63 25.65 -13.09
C GLU A 57 15.06 25.81 -14.50
N PRO A 58 14.21 24.87 -14.96
CA PRO A 58 13.62 24.97 -16.29
C PRO A 58 12.83 26.28 -16.38
N SER A 59 13.06 27.04 -17.45
CA SER A 59 12.44 28.35 -17.59
C SER A 59 10.91 28.28 -17.46
N PRO A 60 10.25 29.31 -16.88
CA PRO A 60 8.80 29.33 -16.75
C PRO A 60 8.06 29.07 -18.07
N ASN A 61 8.65 29.49 -19.19
CA ASN A 61 8.13 29.25 -20.53
C ASN A 61 8.18 27.77 -20.93
N LEU A 62 9.28 27.06 -20.62
CA LEU A 62 9.40 25.63 -20.89
C LEU A 62 8.44 24.81 -20.03
N LEU A 63 8.27 25.18 -18.75
CA LEU A 63 7.31 24.53 -17.86
C LEU A 63 5.88 24.74 -18.35
N THR A 64 5.54 25.96 -18.74
CA THR A 64 4.21 26.29 -19.27
C THR A 64 3.94 25.57 -20.58
N ALA A 65 4.90 25.57 -21.51
CA ALA A 65 4.78 24.85 -22.78
C ALA A 65 4.65 23.33 -22.58
N SER A 66 5.38 22.75 -21.62
CA SER A 66 5.27 21.33 -21.30
C SER A 66 3.91 20.97 -20.71
N ARG A 67 3.38 21.82 -19.81
CA ARG A 67 2.02 21.66 -19.25
C ARG A 67 0.95 21.77 -20.32
N MET A 68 1.05 22.77 -21.21
CA MET A 68 0.12 22.95 -22.32
C MET A 68 0.14 21.77 -23.28
N ARG A 69 1.32 21.27 -23.68
CA ARG A 69 1.44 20.07 -24.52
C ARG A 69 0.85 18.82 -23.86
N LEU A 70 1.06 18.66 -22.56
CA LEU A 70 0.47 17.53 -21.82
C LEU A 70 -1.06 17.64 -21.80
N GLN A 71 -1.59 18.83 -21.54
CA GLN A 71 -3.02 19.07 -21.55
C GLN A 71 -3.61 18.82 -22.94
N GLU A 72 -2.97 19.31 -23.99
CA GLU A 72 -3.38 19.07 -25.37
C GLU A 72 -3.29 17.58 -25.72
N ALA A 73 -2.26 16.86 -25.28
CA ALA A 73 -2.16 15.41 -25.46
C ALA A 73 -3.31 14.66 -24.75
N LEU A 74 -3.72 15.11 -23.57
CA LEU A 74 -4.85 14.53 -22.84
C LEU A 74 -6.20 14.85 -23.50
N GLU A 75 -6.35 16.04 -24.08
CA GLU A 75 -7.56 16.47 -24.80
C GLU A 75 -7.68 15.83 -26.18
N THR A 76 -6.55 15.61 -26.87
CA THR A 76 -6.48 14.98 -28.21
C THR A 76 -6.43 13.47 -28.16
N THR A 77 -6.07 12.88 -27.01
CA THR A 77 -6.33 11.46 -26.74
C THR A 77 -7.84 11.26 -26.82
N GLN A 78 -8.30 10.56 -27.86
CA GLN A 78 -9.72 10.28 -28.07
C GLN A 78 -10.33 9.73 -26.78
N GLN A 79 -11.13 10.56 -26.10
CA GLN A 79 -12.09 10.06 -25.13
C GLN A 79 -12.94 9.05 -25.89
N GLY A 80 -12.83 7.79 -25.44
CA GLY A 80 -13.32 6.60 -26.11
C GLY A 80 -14.49 6.82 -27.08
N GLY A 81 -14.29 6.38 -28.32
CA GLY A 81 -15.31 6.42 -29.36
C GLY A 81 -16.64 5.80 -28.90
N PHE A 82 -17.68 5.95 -29.72
CA PHE A 82 -19.06 5.52 -29.46
C PHE A 82 -19.21 4.15 -28.76
N VAL A 83 -18.29 3.21 -29.03
CA VAL A 83 -18.17 1.88 -28.40
C VAL A 83 -17.88 1.94 -26.89
N GLN A 84 -17.04 2.87 -26.42
CA GLN A 84 -16.71 3.05 -25.01
C GLN A 84 -17.86 3.73 -24.23
N ARG A 85 -18.65 4.61 -24.87
CA ARG A 85 -19.92 5.11 -24.29
C ARG A 85 -21.00 4.04 -24.19
N LEU A 86 -21.08 3.14 -25.17
CA LEU A 86 -22.02 2.01 -25.16
C LEU A 86 -21.72 0.97 -24.06
N MET A 87 -20.45 0.79 -23.71
CA MET A 87 -20.03 -0.22 -22.74
C MET A 87 -20.12 0.27 -21.27
N PHE A 88 -19.98 1.58 -21.04
CA PHE A 88 -19.90 2.15 -19.68
C PHE A 88 -21.12 2.95 -19.20
N ASP A 89 -22.14 3.15 -20.04
CA ASP A 89 -23.36 3.89 -19.63
C ASP A 89 -24.69 3.19 -19.98
N PRO A 90 -24.89 1.91 -19.62
CA PRO A 90 -26.13 1.18 -19.93
C PRO A 90 -27.36 1.82 -19.28
N TRP A 91 -27.18 2.56 -18.19
CA TRP A 91 -28.24 3.17 -17.40
C TRP A 91 -28.76 4.52 -17.96
N ALA A 92 -27.94 5.22 -18.76
CA ALA A 92 -28.37 6.40 -19.50
C ALA A 92 -29.19 6.01 -20.75
N TRP A 93 -28.76 4.97 -21.47
CA TRP A 93 -29.49 4.44 -22.62
C TRP A 93 -30.85 3.83 -22.24
N PHE A 94 -30.88 3.07 -21.14
CA PHE A 94 -32.11 2.47 -20.62
C PHE A 94 -33.15 3.50 -20.15
N ARG A 95 -32.71 4.69 -19.68
CA ARG A 95 -33.62 5.79 -19.30
C ARG A 95 -34.17 6.58 -20.49
N GLN A 96 -33.55 6.50 -21.65
CA GLN A 96 -33.98 7.23 -22.85
C GLN A 96 -34.86 6.38 -23.78
N MET A 97 -34.89 5.05 -23.58
CA MET A 97 -35.77 4.14 -24.32
C MET A 97 -37.19 4.14 -23.75
N ARG A 98 -38.06 4.99 -24.31
CA ARG A 98 -39.52 4.80 -24.22
C ARG A 98 -39.86 3.54 -25.03
N PHE A 99 -39.96 2.41 -24.36
CA PHE A 99 -40.33 1.13 -24.97
C PHE A 99 -41.71 1.24 -25.64
N SER A 100 -41.72 1.30 -26.98
CA SER A 100 -42.93 1.08 -27.76
C SER A 100 -43.25 -0.43 -27.75
N PRO A 101 -44.52 -0.84 -27.54
CA PRO A 101 -44.90 -2.26 -27.48
C PRO A 101 -44.55 -3.04 -28.77
N ALA A 102 -44.40 -2.36 -29.90
CA ALA A 102 -43.99 -2.98 -31.16
C ALA A 102 -42.51 -3.43 -31.21
N LEU A 103 -41.63 -2.79 -30.42
CA LEU A 103 -40.21 -3.15 -30.37
C LEU A 103 -39.99 -4.42 -29.52
N ALA A 104 -40.82 -4.59 -28.48
CA ALA A 104 -40.80 -5.79 -27.65
C ALA A 104 -41.19 -7.05 -28.43
N THR A 105 -42.20 -6.96 -29.30
CA THR A 105 -42.62 -8.09 -30.14
C THR A 105 -41.56 -8.45 -31.19
N ALA A 106 -40.92 -7.44 -31.80
CA ALA A 106 -39.84 -7.67 -32.76
C ALA A 106 -38.63 -8.38 -32.11
N LEU A 107 -38.21 -7.93 -30.91
CA LEU A 107 -37.12 -8.57 -30.17
C LEU A 107 -37.44 -10.01 -29.77
N LEU A 108 -38.69 -10.29 -29.42
CA LEU A 108 -39.14 -11.64 -29.07
C LEU A 108 -39.11 -12.58 -30.28
N ILE A 109 -39.56 -12.12 -31.45
CA ILE A 109 -39.52 -12.89 -32.70
C ILE A 109 -38.07 -13.20 -33.10
N VAL A 110 -37.17 -12.22 -33.02
CA VAL A 110 -35.74 -12.40 -33.34
C VAL A 110 -35.08 -13.35 -32.34
N GLY A 111 -35.37 -13.21 -31.05
CA GLY A 111 -34.86 -14.11 -30.00
C GLY A 111 -35.34 -15.55 -30.18
N PHE A 112 -36.60 -15.75 -30.54
CA PHE A 112 -37.18 -17.07 -30.77
C PHE A 112 -36.58 -17.75 -32.01
N ALA A 113 -36.39 -17.01 -33.10
CA ALA A 113 -35.77 -17.53 -34.32
C ALA A 113 -34.29 -17.91 -34.09
N ALA A 114 -33.54 -17.09 -33.36
CA ALA A 114 -32.15 -17.40 -32.99
C ALA A 114 -32.05 -18.61 -32.05
N GLY A 115 -32.99 -18.74 -31.11
CA GLY A 115 -33.08 -19.90 -30.21
C GLY A 115 -33.27 -21.23 -30.94
N ILE A 116 -34.16 -21.27 -31.94
CA ILE A 116 -34.39 -22.49 -32.75
C ILE A 116 -33.18 -22.84 -33.62
N GLY A 117 -32.45 -21.85 -34.14
CA GLY A 117 -31.26 -22.09 -34.95
C GLY A 117 -30.11 -22.74 -34.18
N THR A 118 -29.91 -22.36 -32.92
CA THR A 118 -28.83 -22.90 -32.07
C THR A 118 -29.13 -24.30 -31.53
N THR A 119 -30.39 -24.65 -31.29
CA THR A 119 -30.75 -26.01 -30.88
C THR A 119 -30.58 -27.02 -32.02
N TYR A 120 -30.82 -26.60 -33.26
CA TYR A 120 -30.57 -27.43 -34.46
C TYR A 120 -29.09 -27.73 -34.70
N SER A 121 -28.16 -26.85 -34.31
CA SER A 121 -26.72 -27.11 -34.49
C SER A 121 -26.13 -28.05 -33.43
N ILE A 122 -26.68 -28.03 -32.21
CA ILE A 122 -26.23 -28.88 -31.09
C ILE A 122 -26.66 -30.35 -31.26
N VAL A 123 -27.82 -30.60 -31.88
CA VAL A 123 -28.30 -31.98 -32.13
C VAL A 123 -27.56 -32.66 -33.28
N ARG A 124 -26.93 -31.89 -34.20
CA ARG A 124 -26.32 -32.44 -35.41
C ARG A 124 -24.86 -32.87 -35.25
N ASN A 125 -24.15 -32.40 -34.22
CA ASN A 125 -22.75 -32.74 -33.96
C ASN A 125 -22.52 -33.11 -32.47
N PRO A 126 -22.50 -34.41 -32.10
CA PRO A 126 -22.01 -34.81 -30.79
C PRO A 126 -20.47 -34.69 -30.79
N THR A 127 -19.95 -33.91 -29.84
CA THR A 127 -18.52 -33.67 -29.60
C THR A 127 -17.77 -34.96 -29.24
N PRO A 128 -16.49 -35.11 -29.62
CA PRO A 128 -15.60 -36.06 -28.96
C PRO A 128 -15.07 -35.47 -27.65
N SER A 129 -14.95 -36.36 -26.67
CA SER A 129 -14.63 -36.16 -25.26
C SER A 129 -13.19 -35.70 -25.00
N LEU A 130 -13.04 -34.78 -24.03
CA LEU A 130 -11.78 -34.53 -23.34
C LEU A 130 -11.45 -35.72 -22.43
N SER A 131 -10.45 -36.50 -22.79
CA SER A 131 -9.76 -37.43 -21.89
C SER A 131 -8.37 -37.74 -22.44
N ALA A 132 -7.41 -36.87 -22.18
CA ALA A 132 -5.99 -37.22 -22.25
C ALA A 132 -5.21 -36.36 -21.26
N LEU A 133 -4.71 -37.04 -20.23
CA LEU A 133 -3.81 -36.55 -19.19
C LEU A 133 -2.55 -35.90 -19.78
N GLY A 134 -2.22 -34.72 -19.28
CA GLY A 134 -0.85 -34.24 -19.16
C GLY A 134 -0.60 -33.89 -17.70
N LYS A 135 -0.06 -34.85 -16.93
CA LYS A 135 0.60 -34.58 -15.64
C LYS A 135 1.83 -33.71 -15.92
N THR A 136 1.93 -32.56 -15.29
CA THR A 136 3.20 -31.85 -15.09
C THR A 136 3.22 -31.25 -13.70
N ASP A 137 4.36 -31.44 -13.08
CA ASP A 137 4.63 -31.38 -11.65
C ASP A 137 4.45 -30.00 -11.01
N GLU A 138 4.13 -30.06 -9.73
CA GLU A 138 4.43 -29.07 -8.71
C GLU A 138 5.81 -28.46 -8.90
N SER A 139 5.87 -27.13 -9.04
CA SER A 139 6.91 -26.21 -8.53
C SER A 139 7.10 -25.03 -9.48
N THR A 140 6.21 -24.05 -9.40
CA THR A 140 6.56 -22.63 -9.58
C THR A 140 5.40 -21.77 -9.09
N ILE A 141 5.60 -21.14 -7.94
CA ILE A 141 4.67 -20.23 -7.28
C ILE A 141 4.93 -18.81 -7.82
N ALA A 142 4.02 -18.27 -8.65
CA ALA A 142 3.79 -16.84 -8.88
C ALA A 142 2.41 -16.62 -9.58
N PRO A 143 1.73 -15.47 -9.41
CA PRO A 143 0.30 -15.42 -9.14
C PRO A 143 -0.58 -15.08 -10.35
N ALA A 144 -1.10 -16.10 -11.05
CA ALA A 144 -2.11 -15.88 -12.09
C ALA A 144 -3.52 -15.55 -11.54
N ALA A 145 -3.82 -15.86 -10.27
CA ALA A 145 -5.16 -15.68 -9.71
C ALA A 145 -5.50 -14.22 -9.34
N GLN A 146 -4.49 -13.34 -9.14
CA GLN A 146 -4.70 -11.94 -8.78
C GLN A 146 -4.99 -11.04 -9.99
N ALA A 147 -4.56 -11.43 -11.20
CA ALA A 147 -4.70 -10.63 -12.41
C ALA A 147 -6.17 -10.47 -12.88
N ASN A 148 -7.10 -11.26 -12.32
CA ASN A 148 -8.50 -11.27 -12.73
C ASN A 148 -9.47 -10.70 -11.68
N ILE A 149 -9.00 -10.27 -10.50
CA ILE A 149 -9.85 -9.76 -9.43
C ILE A 149 -9.97 -8.23 -9.57
N THR A 150 -11.18 -7.73 -9.85
CA THR A 150 -11.44 -6.30 -10.00
C THR A 150 -11.74 -5.61 -8.68
N GLY A 151 -12.30 -6.35 -7.70
CA GLY A 151 -12.59 -5.82 -6.37
C GLY A 151 -13.23 -6.84 -5.45
N ILE A 152 -13.18 -6.56 -4.14
CA ILE A 152 -13.83 -7.38 -3.11
C ILE A 152 -15.10 -6.66 -2.65
N ARG A 153 -16.24 -7.33 -2.71
CA ARG A 153 -17.55 -6.75 -2.35
C ARG A 153 -17.81 -6.81 -0.85
N SER A 154 -17.49 -7.93 -0.22
CA SER A 154 -17.78 -8.16 1.19
C SER A 154 -16.82 -9.16 1.79
N VAL A 155 -16.49 -8.95 3.06
CA VAL A 155 -15.71 -9.84 3.91
C VAL A 155 -16.51 -10.03 5.18
N ILE A 156 -16.87 -11.27 5.52
CA ILE A 156 -17.72 -11.58 6.68
C ILE A 156 -17.11 -12.77 7.41
N GLN A 157 -16.82 -12.62 8.70
CA GLN A 157 -16.46 -13.73 9.58
C GLN A 157 -17.70 -14.28 10.26
N GLU A 158 -17.82 -15.61 10.31
CA GLU A 158 -18.89 -16.26 11.07
C GLU A 158 -18.68 -16.04 12.58
N PRO A 159 -19.70 -15.57 13.33
CA PRO A 159 -19.54 -15.32 14.76
C PRO A 159 -19.12 -16.58 15.54
N GLY A 160 -18.03 -16.47 16.31
CA GLY A 160 -17.51 -17.59 17.11
C GLY A 160 -16.71 -18.63 16.32
N SER A 161 -16.35 -18.33 15.07
CA SER A 161 -15.65 -19.24 14.14
C SER A 161 -14.47 -18.52 13.45
N ASP A 162 -13.43 -19.27 13.11
CA ASP A 162 -12.31 -18.79 12.27
C ASP A 162 -12.68 -18.78 10.77
N LYS A 163 -13.93 -19.10 10.42
CA LYS A 163 -14.39 -19.20 9.03
C LYS A 163 -14.76 -17.81 8.48
N VAL A 164 -14.20 -17.48 7.33
CA VAL A 164 -14.38 -16.22 6.63
C VAL A 164 -14.98 -16.48 5.26
N THR A 165 -16.05 -15.75 4.93
CA THR A 165 -16.66 -15.70 3.62
C THR A 165 -16.29 -14.40 2.91
N ILE A 166 -15.71 -14.52 1.71
CA ILE A 166 -15.30 -13.40 0.86
C ILE A 166 -16.04 -13.48 -0.47
N LYS A 167 -16.72 -12.40 -0.84
CA LYS A 167 -17.33 -12.23 -2.17
C LYS A 167 -16.51 -11.23 -2.98
N TYR A 168 -16.12 -11.60 -4.19
CA TYR A 168 -15.24 -10.79 -5.04
C TYR A 168 -15.61 -10.90 -6.51
N ASP A 169 -15.22 -9.89 -7.27
CA ASP A 169 -15.55 -9.77 -8.68
C ASP A 169 -14.38 -10.16 -9.55
N THR A 170 -14.68 -11.04 -10.51
CA THR A 170 -13.82 -11.37 -11.64
C THR A 170 -14.61 -11.13 -12.94
N VAL A 171 -14.50 -11.99 -13.95
CA VAL A 171 -15.46 -12.02 -15.07
C VAL A 171 -16.88 -12.28 -14.56
N THR A 172 -17.01 -13.10 -13.51
CA THR A 172 -18.25 -13.29 -12.76
C THR A 172 -18.00 -13.07 -11.27
N THR A 173 -19.06 -12.73 -10.52
CA THR A 173 -18.96 -12.66 -9.06
C THR A 173 -18.71 -14.07 -8.52
N GLN A 174 -17.65 -14.20 -7.73
CA GLN A 174 -17.27 -15.42 -7.07
C GLN A 174 -17.41 -15.27 -5.55
N GLN A 175 -17.52 -16.42 -4.87
CA GLN A 175 -17.49 -16.52 -3.43
C GLN A 175 -16.45 -17.57 -3.05
N THR A 176 -15.68 -17.29 -2.01
CA THR A 176 -14.77 -18.26 -1.40
C THR A 176 -14.98 -18.21 0.10
N GLU A 177 -14.95 -19.40 0.70
CA GLU A 177 -15.13 -19.59 2.12
C GLU A 177 -14.05 -20.52 2.64
N GLY A 178 -13.46 -20.19 3.78
CA GLY A 178 -12.39 -20.96 4.38
C GLY A 178 -11.96 -20.40 5.73
N PRO A 179 -11.10 -21.12 6.46
CA PRO A 179 -10.54 -20.60 7.72
C PRO A 179 -9.63 -19.41 7.45
N LEU A 180 -9.44 -18.55 8.46
CA LEU A 180 -8.57 -17.36 8.39
C LEU A 180 -7.11 -17.70 8.03
N ASN A 181 -6.64 -18.91 8.37
CA ASN A 181 -5.30 -19.40 8.04
C ASN A 181 -5.20 -20.00 6.63
N ASP A 182 -6.28 -20.09 5.86
CA ASP A 182 -6.23 -20.54 4.48
C ASP A 182 -5.44 -19.53 3.63
N GLN A 183 -4.44 -20.02 2.90
CA GLN A 183 -3.58 -19.19 2.07
C GLN A 183 -4.37 -18.34 1.06
N LYS A 184 -5.44 -18.88 0.46
CA LYS A 184 -6.28 -18.16 -0.49
C LYS A 184 -7.08 -17.06 0.21
N ILE A 185 -7.64 -17.34 1.40
CA ILE A 185 -8.34 -16.34 2.21
C ILE A 185 -7.38 -15.21 2.60
N GLN A 186 -6.18 -15.55 3.10
CA GLN A 186 -5.16 -14.55 3.45
C GLN A 186 -4.77 -13.67 2.26
N GLN A 187 -4.57 -14.26 1.07
CA GLN A 187 -4.25 -13.50 -0.13
C GLN A 187 -5.37 -12.53 -0.52
N LEU A 188 -6.63 -12.95 -0.42
CA LEU A 188 -7.78 -12.10 -0.69
C LEU A 188 -7.89 -10.96 0.33
N LEU A 189 -7.67 -11.23 1.61
CA LEU A 189 -7.67 -10.19 2.66
C LEU A 189 -6.54 -9.18 2.46
N LEU A 190 -5.32 -9.64 2.13
CA LEU A 190 -4.18 -8.77 1.82
C LEU A 190 -4.47 -7.90 0.58
N PHE A 191 -5.09 -8.46 -0.45
CA PHE A 191 -5.53 -7.71 -1.63
C PHE A 191 -6.60 -6.67 -1.26
N ALA A 192 -7.60 -7.06 -0.47
CA ALA A 192 -8.67 -6.18 0.00
C ALA A 192 -8.11 -4.98 0.77
N ALA A 193 -7.24 -5.25 1.74
CA ALA A 193 -6.67 -4.24 2.63
C ALA A 193 -5.91 -3.14 1.85
N ARG A 194 -5.30 -3.48 0.70
CA ARG A 194 -4.47 -2.54 -0.07
C ARG A 194 -5.18 -1.88 -1.24
N ASN A 195 -6.10 -2.59 -1.91
CA ASN A 195 -6.58 -2.18 -3.23
C ASN A 195 -8.10 -1.91 -3.29
N ASN A 196 -8.84 -2.11 -2.20
CA ASN A 196 -10.29 -1.93 -2.24
C ASN A 196 -10.69 -0.45 -2.13
N TYR A 197 -11.65 -0.01 -2.95
CA TYR A 197 -12.20 1.35 -2.87
C TYR A 197 -13.06 1.56 -1.61
N ASN A 198 -13.74 0.52 -1.13
CA ASN A 198 -14.60 0.57 0.04
C ASN A 198 -13.78 0.46 1.34
N SER A 199 -13.76 1.53 2.13
CA SER A 199 -13.03 1.55 3.40
C SER A 199 -13.56 0.58 4.44
N GLY A 200 -14.85 0.21 4.40
CA GLY A 200 -15.41 -0.83 5.26
C GLY A 200 -14.77 -2.18 4.96
N VAL A 201 -14.68 -2.56 3.69
CA VAL A 201 -14.00 -3.81 3.29
C VAL A 201 -12.52 -3.78 3.65
N ARG A 202 -11.83 -2.65 3.49
CA ARG A 202 -10.44 -2.51 3.94
C ARG A 202 -10.33 -2.67 5.45
N MET A 203 -11.22 -2.04 6.21
CA MET A 203 -11.26 -2.13 7.68
C MET A 203 -11.50 -3.56 8.15
N ASP A 204 -12.53 -4.23 7.63
CA ASP A 204 -12.86 -5.63 7.97
C ASP A 204 -11.70 -6.56 7.63
N SER A 205 -11.03 -6.31 6.50
CA SER A 205 -9.87 -7.10 6.10
C SER A 205 -8.68 -6.88 7.02
N VAL A 206 -8.39 -5.62 7.39
CA VAL A 206 -7.35 -5.28 8.35
C VAL A 206 -7.65 -5.91 9.71
N ASP A 207 -8.90 -5.82 10.20
CA ASP A 207 -9.35 -6.42 11.46
C ASP A 207 -9.13 -7.94 11.49
N LEU A 208 -9.52 -8.64 10.43
CA LEU A 208 -9.27 -10.08 10.35
C LEU A 208 -7.78 -10.42 10.32
N LEU A 209 -6.98 -9.64 9.59
CA LEU A 209 -5.54 -9.83 9.52
C LEU A 209 -4.85 -9.59 10.88
N THR A 210 -5.37 -8.70 11.74
CA THR A 210 -4.78 -8.46 13.07
C THR A 210 -4.94 -9.65 14.03
N GLN A 211 -5.91 -10.54 13.79
CA GLN A 211 -6.11 -11.74 14.63
C GLN A 211 -4.96 -12.76 14.50
N LYS A 212 -4.20 -12.72 13.40
CA LYS A 212 -3.06 -13.63 13.13
C LYS A 212 -1.86 -12.86 12.53
N PRO A 213 -1.23 -11.96 13.29
CA PRO A 213 -0.26 -11.02 12.74
C PRO A 213 1.18 -11.58 12.64
N SER A 214 1.36 -12.90 12.84
CA SER A 214 2.68 -13.55 12.82
C SER A 214 3.33 -13.54 11.44
N ASP A 215 2.53 -13.46 10.37
CA ASP A 215 3.03 -13.39 9.00
C ASP A 215 3.61 -11.99 8.69
N THR A 216 4.87 -11.96 8.23
CA THR A 216 5.55 -10.74 7.80
C THR A 216 4.76 -10.00 6.71
N ARG A 217 4.10 -10.70 5.78
CA ARG A 217 3.27 -10.07 4.73
C ARG A 217 2.09 -9.31 5.31
N VAL A 218 1.54 -9.81 6.41
CA VAL A 218 0.47 -9.14 7.15
C VAL A 218 1.02 -7.87 7.79
N ARG A 219 2.16 -7.93 8.48
CA ARG A 219 2.79 -6.74 9.05
C ARG A 219 3.07 -5.66 7.98
N GLU A 220 3.55 -6.06 6.81
CA GLU A 220 3.77 -5.12 5.70
C GLU A 220 2.48 -4.49 5.18
N ALA A 221 1.39 -5.25 5.09
CA ALA A 221 0.08 -4.72 4.72
C ALA A 221 -0.48 -3.76 5.78
N LEU A 222 -0.29 -4.06 7.08
CA LEU A 222 -0.68 -3.17 8.18
C LEU A 222 0.13 -1.87 8.17
N ILE A 223 1.46 -1.94 7.96
CA ILE A 223 2.30 -0.74 7.80
C ILE A 223 1.83 0.09 6.61
N TYR A 224 1.53 -0.55 5.48
CA TYR A 224 1.02 0.13 4.29
C TYR A 224 -0.33 0.83 4.59
N ALA A 225 -1.25 0.14 5.26
CA ALA A 225 -2.54 0.72 5.65
C ALA A 225 -2.35 1.92 6.60
N LEU A 226 -1.46 1.82 7.59
CA LEU A 226 -1.14 2.90 8.51
C LEU A 226 -0.60 4.14 7.79
N ARG A 227 0.25 3.96 6.76
CA ARG A 227 0.87 5.10 6.05
C ARG A 227 -0.04 5.76 5.04
N TYR A 228 -0.84 4.96 4.33
CA TYR A 228 -1.45 5.41 3.07
C TYR A 228 -2.98 5.33 3.04
N ASP A 229 -3.64 4.68 4.01
CA ASP A 229 -5.09 4.61 3.98
C ASP A 229 -5.72 5.98 4.26
N SER A 230 -6.67 6.39 3.42
CA SER A 230 -7.38 7.65 3.58
C SER A 230 -8.30 7.67 4.80
N ASN A 231 -8.80 6.51 5.23
CA ASN A 231 -9.73 6.39 6.34
C ASN A 231 -8.98 6.21 7.68
N PRO A 232 -9.14 7.13 8.65
CA PRO A 232 -8.45 7.04 9.94
C PRO A 232 -8.84 5.81 10.77
N GLY A 233 -10.05 5.26 10.57
CA GLY A 233 -10.47 4.02 11.24
C GLY A 233 -9.64 2.81 10.79
N VAL A 234 -9.29 2.74 9.49
CA VAL A 234 -8.41 1.66 8.98
C VAL A 234 -7.00 1.83 9.57
N ARG A 235 -6.49 3.05 9.63
CA ARG A 235 -5.18 3.34 10.24
C ARG A 235 -5.13 3.03 11.73
N LEU A 236 -6.19 3.35 12.47
CA LEU A 236 -6.34 2.95 13.88
C LEU A 236 -6.32 1.44 14.04
N LYS A 237 -7.03 0.71 13.16
CA LYS A 237 -7.06 -0.74 13.21
C LYS A 237 -5.71 -1.37 12.86
N ALA A 238 -4.98 -0.76 11.94
CA ALA A 238 -3.61 -1.14 11.64
C ALA A 238 -2.68 -0.95 12.84
N LEU A 239 -2.78 0.18 13.57
CA LEU A 239 -2.03 0.39 14.81
C LEU A 239 -2.32 -0.69 15.85
N GLU A 240 -3.58 -1.08 16.03
CA GLU A 240 -3.97 -2.17 16.95
C GLU A 240 -3.22 -3.47 16.63
N GLY A 241 -3.20 -3.88 15.35
CA GLY A 241 -2.50 -5.10 14.92
C GLY A 241 -0.98 -5.02 14.98
N LEU A 242 -0.41 -3.83 14.88
CA LEU A 242 1.04 -3.60 14.92
C LEU A 242 1.60 -3.48 16.35
N GLY A 243 0.75 -3.23 17.35
CA GLY A 243 1.17 -2.85 18.70
C GLY A 243 2.13 -3.84 19.37
N SER A 244 1.93 -5.15 19.20
CA SER A 244 2.79 -6.18 19.80
C SER A 244 4.20 -6.24 19.19
N PHE A 245 4.42 -5.63 18.02
CA PHE A 245 5.70 -5.68 17.29
C PHE A 245 6.52 -4.40 17.45
N VAL A 246 6.01 -3.35 18.12
CA VAL A 246 6.70 -2.06 18.26
C VAL A 246 8.06 -2.20 18.96
N LYS A 247 8.17 -3.13 19.90
CA LYS A 247 9.42 -3.40 20.62
C LYS A 247 10.45 -4.13 19.74
N ASP A 248 9.99 -5.12 18.99
CA ASP A 248 10.86 -6.11 18.36
C ASP A 248 11.16 -5.82 16.87
N ASP A 249 10.30 -5.06 16.19
CA ASP A 249 10.42 -4.74 14.76
C ASP A 249 10.65 -3.23 14.55
N VAL A 250 11.86 -2.89 14.11
CA VAL A 250 12.27 -1.50 13.83
C VAL A 250 11.37 -0.86 12.77
N ARG A 251 10.98 -1.60 11.73
CA ARG A 251 10.12 -1.06 10.64
C ARG A 251 8.75 -0.68 11.16
N VAL A 252 8.22 -1.46 12.12
CA VAL A 252 6.95 -1.16 12.79
C VAL A 252 7.10 0.07 13.66
N ARG A 253 8.17 0.13 14.48
CA ARG A 253 8.43 1.29 15.35
C ARG A 253 8.55 2.58 14.55
N ASP A 254 9.26 2.56 13.42
CA ASP A 254 9.40 3.73 12.54
C ASP A 254 8.04 4.15 11.94
N ALA A 255 7.22 3.20 11.49
CA ALA A 255 5.89 3.51 10.97
C ALA A 255 4.95 4.10 12.05
N VAL A 256 5.04 3.63 13.30
CA VAL A 256 4.27 4.17 14.43
C VAL A 256 4.79 5.57 14.81
N LEU A 257 6.10 5.81 14.80
CA LEU A 257 6.67 7.14 15.02
C LEU A 257 6.26 8.13 13.92
N GLU A 258 6.26 7.70 12.66
CA GLU A 258 5.79 8.48 11.52
C GLU A 258 4.31 8.86 11.67
N ALA A 259 3.46 7.92 12.06
CA ALA A 259 2.04 8.17 12.34
C ALA A 259 1.85 9.16 13.50
N LEU A 260 2.63 9.03 14.58
CA LEU A 260 2.59 9.96 15.71
C LEU A 260 2.93 11.40 15.28
N LEU A 261 3.95 11.56 14.43
CA LEU A 261 4.41 12.87 13.97
C LEU A 261 3.48 13.51 12.95
N ASN A 262 3.01 12.73 11.97
CA ASN A 262 2.50 13.27 10.71
C ASN A 262 1.03 12.94 10.42
N ASP A 263 0.38 12.05 11.16
CA ASP A 263 -1.01 11.71 10.86
C ASP A 263 -1.94 12.92 11.05
N SER A 264 -2.88 13.13 10.13
CA SER A 264 -3.82 14.25 10.20
C SER A 264 -4.87 14.09 11.29
N ASN A 265 -5.15 12.85 11.72
CA ASN A 265 -6.14 12.52 12.72
C ASN A 265 -5.50 12.38 14.11
N ALA A 266 -5.89 13.26 15.03
CA ALA A 266 -5.36 13.25 16.40
C ALA A 266 -5.60 11.94 17.17
N GLY A 267 -6.65 11.19 16.84
CA GLY A 267 -6.91 9.88 17.44
C GLY A 267 -5.86 8.84 17.03
N VAL A 268 -5.48 8.81 15.75
CA VAL A 268 -4.39 7.93 15.26
C VAL A 268 -3.07 8.29 15.95
N ARG A 269 -2.73 9.58 16.02
CA ARG A 269 -1.53 10.05 16.70
C ARG A 269 -1.51 9.68 18.18
N THR A 270 -2.65 9.85 18.86
CA THR A 270 -2.80 9.47 20.27
C THR A 270 -2.58 7.98 20.47
N GLN A 271 -3.15 7.14 19.61
CA GLN A 271 -2.95 5.70 19.68
C GLN A 271 -1.48 5.33 19.42
N ALA A 272 -0.83 5.96 18.45
CA ALA A 272 0.59 5.76 18.16
C ALA A 272 1.47 6.13 19.37
N LEU A 273 1.17 7.24 20.06
CA LEU A 273 1.86 7.64 21.29
C LEU A 273 1.76 6.56 22.38
N ASN A 274 0.57 6.01 22.58
CA ASN A 274 0.33 4.96 23.57
C ASN A 274 1.11 3.68 23.25
N LEU A 275 1.16 3.30 21.97
CA LEU A 275 1.86 2.09 21.52
C LEU A 275 3.38 2.17 21.64
N LEU A 276 3.96 3.37 21.64
CA LEU A 276 5.40 3.58 21.87
C LEU A 276 5.80 3.50 23.36
N GLY A 277 4.84 3.31 24.27
CA GLY A 277 5.09 3.16 25.70
C GLY A 277 6.19 2.14 26.08
N PRO A 278 6.26 0.94 25.48
CA PRO A 278 7.30 -0.05 25.78
C PRO A 278 8.73 0.37 25.37
N VAL A 279 8.85 1.29 24.41
CA VAL A 279 10.12 1.77 23.81
C VAL A 279 10.37 3.25 24.12
N ARG A 280 9.67 3.80 25.12
CA ARG A 280 9.73 5.23 25.49
C ARG A 280 11.12 5.72 25.93
N ALA A 281 12.01 4.79 26.32
CA ALA A 281 13.37 5.11 26.72
C ALA A 281 14.35 5.21 25.55
N ASP A 282 13.95 4.76 24.35
CA ASP A 282 14.78 4.84 23.15
C ASP A 282 15.02 6.31 22.78
N SER A 283 16.25 6.65 22.37
CA SER A 283 16.65 8.03 22.06
C SER A 283 15.79 8.65 20.95
N SER A 284 15.46 7.89 19.91
CA SER A 284 14.59 8.34 18.81
C SER A 284 13.19 8.70 19.32
N VAL A 285 12.58 7.83 20.14
CA VAL A 285 11.26 8.07 20.74
C VAL A 285 11.32 9.27 21.69
N ARG A 286 12.37 9.38 22.50
CA ARG A 286 12.56 10.51 23.43
C ARG A 286 12.67 11.85 22.69
N SER A 287 13.42 11.92 21.60
CA SER A 287 13.55 13.14 20.78
C SER A 287 12.19 13.58 20.21
N VAL A 288 11.39 12.62 19.75
CA VAL A 288 10.02 12.87 19.28
C VAL A 288 9.13 13.35 20.42
N LEU A 289 9.17 12.72 21.59
CA LEU A 289 8.42 13.15 22.77
C LEU A 289 8.77 14.59 23.18
N GLN A 290 10.06 14.97 23.14
CA GLN A 290 10.49 16.34 23.44
C GLN A 290 9.87 17.35 22.46
N ARG A 291 9.92 17.05 21.16
CA ARG A 291 9.29 17.90 20.13
C ARG A 291 7.78 18.02 20.32
N LEU A 292 7.10 16.90 20.59
CA LEU A 292 5.65 16.88 20.82
C LEU A 292 5.27 17.66 22.09
N ALA A 293 6.06 17.56 23.15
CA ALA A 293 5.83 18.29 24.40
C ALA A 293 5.90 19.82 24.22
N GLN A 294 6.66 20.30 23.24
CA GLN A 294 6.84 21.72 22.94
C GLN A 294 5.77 22.22 21.97
N ASP A 295 5.66 21.58 20.80
CA ASP A 295 5.05 22.21 19.62
C ASP A 295 3.81 21.48 19.06
N ASP A 296 3.36 20.38 19.69
CA ASP A 296 2.23 19.65 19.14
C ASP A 296 0.95 20.49 19.10
N LYS A 297 0.18 20.44 18.02
CA LYS A 297 -1.09 21.17 17.90
C LYS A 297 -2.14 20.66 18.89
N ASN A 298 -2.14 19.36 19.19
CA ASN A 298 -3.10 18.74 20.09
C ASN A 298 -2.63 18.86 21.56
N GLN A 299 -3.45 19.51 22.39
CA GLN A 299 -3.14 19.73 23.81
C GLN A 299 -2.97 18.43 24.60
N TYR A 300 -3.77 17.41 24.32
CA TYR A 300 -3.69 16.11 24.99
C TYR A 300 -2.35 15.44 24.69
N ILE A 301 -1.92 15.43 23.42
CA ILE A 301 -0.63 14.88 23.00
C ILE A 301 0.52 15.63 23.68
N ARG A 302 0.48 16.98 23.72
CA ARG A 302 1.48 17.78 24.46
C ARG A 302 1.56 17.37 25.93
N SER A 303 0.43 17.28 26.62
CA SER A 303 0.39 16.92 28.04
C SER A 303 0.89 15.50 28.29
N GLN A 304 0.52 14.57 27.42
CA GLN A 304 0.92 13.17 27.55
C GLN A 304 2.42 13.01 27.29
N ALA A 305 2.97 13.68 26.27
CA ALA A 305 4.40 13.67 26.01
C ALA A 305 5.21 14.22 27.19
N ARG A 306 4.78 15.34 27.81
CA ARG A 306 5.41 15.88 29.04
C ARG A 306 5.35 14.90 30.21
N SER A 307 4.20 14.26 30.41
CA SER A 307 4.01 13.26 31.47
C SER A 307 4.95 12.06 31.28
N VAL A 308 5.06 11.55 30.05
CA VAL A 308 5.95 10.43 29.74
C VAL A 308 7.41 10.84 29.96
N LEU A 309 7.83 12.03 29.52
CA LEU A 309 9.21 12.52 29.72
C LEU A 309 9.56 12.69 31.19
N ALA A 310 8.64 13.20 32.01
CA ALA A 310 8.86 13.38 33.45
C ALA A 310 9.04 12.07 34.23
N GLN A 311 8.61 10.94 33.66
CA GLN A 311 8.76 9.60 34.23
C GLN A 311 10.04 8.90 33.75
N LEU A 312 10.79 9.49 32.83
CA LEU A 312 12.03 8.93 32.32
C LEU A 312 13.21 9.50 33.09
N PRO A 313 14.24 8.68 33.40
CA PRO A 313 15.46 9.20 33.98
C PRO A 313 16.11 10.26 33.07
N GLU A 314 16.75 11.26 33.68
CA GLU A 314 17.61 12.19 32.95
C GLU A 314 18.80 11.39 32.39
N ILE A 315 19.14 11.66 31.14
CA ILE A 315 20.30 11.07 30.47
C ILE A 315 21.31 12.19 30.43
N ASP A 316 22.38 12.08 31.24
CA ASP A 316 23.54 12.98 31.25
C ASP A 316 24.31 12.94 29.92
#